data_AF-W2CYI9-F1
#
_entry.id   AF-W2CYI9-F1
#
_cell.length_a   1.000
_cell.length_b   1.000
_cell.length_c   1.000
_cell.angle_alpha   90.00
_cell.angle_beta   90.00
_cell.angle_gamma   90.00
#
_symmetry.space_group_name_H-M   'P 1'
#
loop_
_entity.id
_entity.type
_entity.pdbx_description
1 polymer ?
#
loop_
_entity_poly.entity_id
_entity_poly.type
_entity_poly.pdbx_seq_one_letter_code
_entity_poly.pdbx_strand_id
1 'polypeptide(L)'
;EGAVAAILVNSQEPNDGRQQDNRRLDERIEQKIFHAEIVIDTAKVSAEMKSHRPIPVIADFRDASGDDTMKASIDANYRQIKQEILSLVDSEIARIKADPKLQGL
;
A
#
# COMPACT_ATOMS: atom_id res chain seq x y z
N GLU A 1 7.79 -4.97 -10.13
CA GLU A 1 8.40 -5.46 -8.88
C GLU A 1 7.43 -6.42 -8.21
N GLY A 2 7.76 -7.57 -7.65
CA GLY A 2 8.98 -8.35 -7.53
C GLY A 2 8.57 -9.70 -6.95
N ALA A 3 9.16 -10.78 -7.44
CA ALA A 3 9.26 -12.07 -6.76
C ALA A 3 10.43 -12.80 -7.42
N VAL A 4 11.63 -12.48 -6.93
CA VAL A 4 12.87 -13.14 -7.31
C VAL A 4 12.90 -14.48 -6.59
N ALA A 5 12.59 -15.57 -7.27
CA ALA A 5 12.89 -16.91 -6.78
C ALA A 5 14.34 -17.23 -7.16
N ALA A 6 15.27 -16.99 -6.22
CA ALA A 6 16.66 -17.40 -6.38
C ALA A 6 16.76 -18.93 -6.29
N ILE A 7 17.03 -19.59 -7.42
CA ILE A 7 17.35 -21.01 -7.47
C ILE A 7 18.88 -21.11 -7.39
N LEU A 8 19.42 -21.48 -6.23
CA LEU A 8 20.82 -21.91 -6.13
C LEU A 8 20.99 -23.20 -6.93
N VAL A 9 21.63 -23.11 -8.09
CA VAL A 9 21.97 -24.24 -8.94
C VAL A 9 23.25 -24.88 -8.39
N ASN A 10 23.11 -26.03 -7.70
CA ASN A 10 24.24 -26.92 -7.47
C ASN A 10 24.55 -27.68 -8.76
N SER A 11 25.77 -27.51 -9.26
CA SER A 11 26.30 -28.14 -10.46
C SER A 11 26.49 -29.65 -10.28
N GLN A 12 25.78 -30.46 -11.08
CA GLN A 12 26.19 -31.83 -11.43
C GLN A 12 25.56 -32.22 -12.78
N GLU A 13 26.36 -32.39 -13.84
CA GLU A 13 25.94 -32.90 -15.16
C GLU A 13 25.79 -34.45 -15.17
N PRO A 14 25.44 -35.10 -16.31
CA PRO A 14 24.11 -35.22 -16.90
C PRO A 14 23.66 -36.70 -16.94
N ASN A 15 22.36 -36.98 -17.08
CA ASN A 15 21.97 -38.32 -17.56
C ASN A 15 20.75 -38.29 -18.48
N ASP A 16 20.87 -39.15 -19.48
CA ASP A 16 20.21 -39.20 -20.79
C ASP A 16 18.73 -39.61 -20.73
N GLY A 17 17.96 -39.25 -21.77
CA GLY A 17 16.61 -39.78 -22.00
C GLY A 17 15.51 -38.72 -22.22
N ARG A 18 15.05 -38.61 -23.47
CA ARG A 18 13.96 -37.73 -23.91
C ARG A 18 12.59 -38.22 -23.43
N GLN A 19 11.79 -37.36 -22.80
CA GLN A 19 10.35 -37.30 -23.01
C GLN A 19 9.87 -35.87 -22.69
N GLN A 20 9.59 -35.07 -23.73
CA GLN A 20 8.89 -33.80 -23.59
C GLN A 20 7.41 -34.08 -23.33
N ASP A 21 7.07 -34.45 -22.09
CA ASP A 21 5.68 -34.56 -21.69
C ASP A 21 5.19 -33.19 -21.22
N ASN A 22 4.47 -32.56 -22.14
CA ASN A 22 3.55 -31.45 -21.96
C ASN A 22 2.78 -31.54 -20.63
N ARG A 23 3.16 -30.77 -19.61
CA ARG A 23 2.30 -30.43 -18.46
C ARG A 23 2.93 -29.34 -17.59
N ARG A 24 2.76 -28.08 -18.00
CA ARG A 24 3.03 -26.91 -17.14
C ARG A 24 1.72 -26.21 -16.79
N LEU A 25 0.85 -26.83 -16.00
CA LEU A 25 -0.32 -26.12 -15.41
C LEU A 25 -0.71 -26.56 -13.98
N ASP A 26 -0.15 -27.64 -13.42
CA ASP A 26 -0.47 -28.12 -12.06
C ASP A 26 0.83 -28.40 -11.26
N GLU A 27 1.49 -27.34 -10.80
CA GLU A 27 2.72 -27.48 -10.01
C GLU A 27 2.41 -28.14 -8.65
N ARG A 28 2.74 -29.44 -8.56
CA ARG A 28 2.62 -30.25 -7.34
C ARG A 28 3.89 -30.11 -6.51
N ILE A 29 3.76 -29.66 -5.26
CA ILE A 29 4.88 -29.58 -4.30
C ILE A 29 4.89 -30.87 -3.46
N GLU A 30 5.92 -31.70 -3.56
CA GLU A 30 6.06 -32.88 -2.69
C GLU A 30 6.49 -32.48 -1.27
N GLN A 31 5.54 -32.43 -0.32
CA GLN A 31 5.85 -32.29 1.10
C GLN A 31 6.06 -33.66 1.77
N LYS A 32 7.31 -34.02 2.05
CA LYS A 32 7.71 -35.32 2.67
C LYS A 32 7.37 -35.52 4.16
N ILE A 33 6.29 -34.92 4.70
CA ILE A 33 5.93 -35.12 6.13
C ILE A 33 4.45 -35.39 6.39
N PHE A 34 3.58 -35.37 5.37
CA PHE A 34 2.19 -35.79 5.49
C PHE A 34 1.83 -36.70 4.32
N HIS A 35 1.05 -37.74 4.55
CA HIS A 35 0.53 -38.64 3.50
C HIS A 35 -0.56 -37.95 2.62
N ALA A 36 -0.44 -36.64 2.41
CA ALA A 36 -1.40 -35.83 1.68
C ALA A 36 -0.68 -34.97 0.64
N GLU A 37 -1.24 -34.93 -0.56
CA GLU A 37 -0.77 -34.17 -1.69
C GLU A 37 -1.47 -32.80 -1.71
N ILE A 38 -0.71 -31.70 -1.80
CA ILE A 38 -1.29 -30.37 -2.01
C ILE A 38 -1.36 -30.11 -3.52
N VAL A 39 -2.57 -30.21 -4.07
CA VAL A 39 -2.87 -29.84 -5.46
C VAL A 39 -3.31 -28.38 -5.49
N ILE A 40 -2.57 -27.55 -6.22
CA ILE A 40 -2.92 -26.14 -6.43
C ILE A 40 -3.86 -26.08 -7.62
N ASP A 41 -5.14 -25.77 -7.39
CA ASP A 41 -6.10 -25.52 -8.47
C ASP A 41 -5.84 -24.13 -9.09
N THR A 42 -4.96 -24.12 -10.09
CA THR A 42 -4.55 -22.92 -10.82
C THR A 42 -5.73 -22.28 -11.58
N ALA A 43 -6.72 -23.06 -11.99
CA ALA A 43 -7.91 -22.56 -12.67
C ALA A 43 -8.81 -21.77 -11.70
N LYS A 44 -9.01 -22.29 -10.49
CA LYS A 44 -9.74 -21.61 -9.42
C LYS A 44 -9.03 -20.35 -8.94
N VAL A 45 -7.71 -20.42 -8.71
CA VAL A 45 -6.91 -19.24 -8.35
C VAL A 45 -6.95 -18.19 -9.46
N SER A 46 -6.86 -18.59 -10.74
CA SER A 46 -6.98 -17.67 -11.87
C SER A 46 -8.36 -17.01 -11.95
N ALA A 47 -9.44 -17.77 -11.72
CA ALA A 47 -10.79 -17.25 -11.67
C ALA A 47 -10.98 -16.25 -10.51
N GLU A 48 -10.45 -16.56 -9.34
CA GLU A 48 -10.48 -15.68 -8.16
C GLU A 48 -9.65 -14.40 -8.39
N MET A 49 -8.44 -14.52 -8.95
CA MET A 49 -7.60 -13.36 -9.31
C MET A 49 -8.26 -12.46 -10.35
N LYS A 50 -9.00 -13.01 -11.33
CA LYS A 50 -9.79 -12.23 -12.30
C LYS A 50 -10.91 -11.43 -11.66
N SER A 51 -11.47 -11.94 -10.55
CA SER A 51 -12.53 -11.27 -9.79
C SER A 51 -12.00 -10.28 -8.73
N HIS A 52 -10.69 -10.29 -8.48
CA HIS A 52 -10.07 -9.46 -7.47
C HIS A 52 -10.16 -7.97 -7.84
N ARG A 53 -10.69 -7.16 -6.93
CA ARG A 53 -10.71 -5.70 -7.06
C ARG A 53 -9.70 -5.10 -6.09
N PRO A 54 -8.87 -4.14 -6.53
CA PRO A 54 -7.97 -3.45 -5.63
C PRO A 54 -8.77 -2.72 -4.55
N ILE A 55 -8.21 -2.70 -3.34
CA ILE A 55 -8.76 -1.91 -2.24
C ILE A 55 -8.75 -0.44 -2.66
N PRO A 56 -9.87 0.28 -2.52
CA PRO A 56 -9.92 1.70 -2.87
C PRO A 56 -8.98 2.50 -1.96
N VAL A 57 -8.24 3.43 -2.57
CA VAL A 57 -7.41 4.39 -1.83
C VAL A 57 -8.32 5.46 -1.23
N ILE A 58 -8.31 5.58 0.10
CA ILE A 58 -9.19 6.49 0.85
C ILE A 58 -8.73 7.95 0.75
N ALA A 59 -7.42 8.17 0.80
CA ALA A 59 -6.80 9.47 0.62
C ALA A 59 -5.53 9.26 -0.19
N ASP A 60 -5.49 9.86 -1.39
CA ASP A 60 -4.30 9.86 -2.22
C ASP A 60 -3.55 11.17 -1.96
N PHE A 61 -2.35 11.04 -1.42
CA PHE A 61 -1.43 12.16 -1.21
C PHE A 61 -0.43 12.28 -2.35
N ARG A 62 -0.67 11.62 -3.49
CA ARG A 62 0.13 11.84 -4.70
C ARG A 62 -0.34 13.06 -5.44
N ASP A 63 0.61 13.82 -5.97
CA ASP A 63 0.31 14.91 -6.90
C ASP A 63 0.05 14.40 -8.33
N ALA A 64 -0.15 15.33 -9.27
CA ALA A 64 -0.37 15.03 -10.68
C ALA A 64 0.82 14.32 -11.36
N SER A 65 2.02 14.41 -10.79
CA SER A 65 3.24 13.74 -11.25
C SER A 65 3.43 12.36 -10.61
N GLY A 66 2.65 12.05 -9.56
CA GLY A 66 2.73 10.81 -8.78
C GLY A 66 3.63 10.90 -7.55
N ASP A 67 4.15 12.08 -7.22
CA ASP A 67 5.05 12.30 -6.09
C ASP A 67 4.28 12.42 -4.76
N ASP A 68 4.84 11.89 -3.67
CA ASP A 68 4.22 11.92 -2.34
C ASP A 68 4.26 13.33 -1.73
N THR A 69 3.08 13.94 -1.58
CA THR A 69 2.89 15.25 -0.96
C THR A 69 2.47 15.19 0.50
N MET A 70 2.38 14.01 1.13
CA MET A 70 1.79 13.85 2.47
C MET A 70 2.42 14.80 3.49
N LYS A 71 3.75 14.85 3.53
CA LYS A 71 4.48 15.73 4.46
C LYS A 71 4.22 17.21 4.17
N ALA A 72 4.27 17.61 2.90
CA ALA A 72 4.04 18.98 2.49
C ALA A 72 2.61 19.44 2.83
N SER A 73 1.62 18.58 2.63
CA SER A 73 0.21 18.84 2.98
C SER A 73 0.02 19.00 4.49
N ILE A 74 0.66 18.14 5.30
CA ILE A 74 0.63 18.25 6.77
C ILE A 74 1.27 19.56 7.23
N ASP A 75 2.46 19.88 6.72
CA ASP A 75 3.20 21.08 7.12
C ASP A 75 2.44 22.36 6.72
N ALA A 76 1.83 22.38 5.54
CA ALA A 76 1.00 23.50 5.09
C ALA A 76 -0.23 23.68 5.99
N ASN A 77 -0.94 22.60 6.31
CA ASN A 77 -2.10 22.64 7.19
C ASN A 77 -1.75 23.13 8.59
N TYR A 78 -0.66 22.63 9.17
CA TYR A 78 -0.18 23.08 10.48
C TYR A 78 0.10 24.59 10.50
N ARG A 79 0.80 25.10 9.47
CA ARG A 79 1.13 26.52 9.36
C ARG A 79 -0.12 27.38 9.21
N GLN A 80 -1.06 26.95 8.36
CA GLN A 80 -2.32 27.65 8.13
C GLN A 80 -3.13 27.75 9.42
N ILE A 81 -3.40 26.62 10.09
CA ILE A 81 -4.17 26.60 11.34
C ILE A 81 -3.50 27.49 12.39
N LYS A 82 -2.17 27.41 12.51
CA LYS A 82 -1.43 28.26 13.46
C LYS A 82 -1.64 29.75 13.19
N GLN A 83 -1.59 30.17 11.92
CA GLN A 83 -1.83 31.56 11.54
C GLN A 83 -3.28 31.98 11.78
N GLU A 84 -4.24 31.14 11.44
CA GLU A 84 -5.67 31.40 11.65
C GLU A 84 -5.98 31.60 13.14
N ILE A 85 -5.43 30.75 14.01
CA ILE A 85 -5.62 30.87 15.47
C ILE A 85 -5.01 32.16 16.01
N LEU A 86 -3.80 32.54 15.56
CA LEU A 86 -3.19 33.81 15.97
C LEU A 86 -4.05 35.01 15.53
N SER A 87 -4.49 35.01 14.27
CA SER A 87 -5.36 36.06 13.74
C SER A 87 -6.70 36.15 14.48
N LEU A 88 -7.29 35.01 14.85
CA LEU A 88 -8.51 34.95 15.63
C LEU A 88 -8.30 35.57 17.02
N VAL A 89 -7.22 35.22 17.71
CA VAL A 89 -6.90 35.77 19.04
C VAL A 89 -6.70 37.29 18.96
N ASP A 90 -5.93 37.78 17.98
CA ASP A 90 -5.69 39.21 17.82
C ASP A 90 -6.99 39.98 17.53
N SER A 91 -7.82 39.43 16.64
CA SER A 91 -9.13 39.98 16.31
C SER A 91 -10.04 40.04 17.53
N GLU A 92 -10.01 38.99 18.36
CA GLU A 92 -10.86 38.88 19.55
C GLU A 92 -10.39 39.82 20.67
N ILE A 93 -9.07 39.98 20.85
CA ILE A 93 -8.51 40.99 21.74
C ILE A 93 -8.93 42.40 21.31
N ALA A 94 -8.88 42.70 20.00
CA ALA A 94 -9.31 43.98 19.47
C ALA A 94 -10.82 44.21 19.70
N ARG A 95 -11.64 43.18 19.45
CA ARG A 95 -13.09 43.20 19.67
C ARG A 95 -13.44 43.48 21.14
N ILE A 96 -12.82 42.77 22.07
CA ILE A 96 -13.05 42.93 23.52
C ILE A 96 -12.66 44.33 23.99
N LYS A 97 -11.53 44.87 23.53
CA LYS A 97 -11.10 46.25 23.85
C LYS A 97 -12.08 47.31 23.33
N ALA A 98 -12.62 47.07 22.14
CA ALA A 98 -13.53 48.00 21.46
C ALA A 98 -14.97 47.95 21.99
N ASP A 99 -15.39 46.86 22.64
CA ASP A 99 -16.73 46.71 23.19
C ASP A 99 -16.83 47.29 24.61
N PRO A 100 -17.53 48.43 24.82
CA PRO A 100 -17.66 49.05 26.14
C PRO A 100 -18.33 48.15 27.17
N LYS A 101 -19.13 47.16 26.74
CA LYS A 101 -19.81 46.21 27.64
C LYS A 101 -18.85 45.15 28.21
N LEU A 102 -17.67 45.00 27.63
CA LEU A 102 -16.65 44.02 28.02
C LEU A 102 -15.43 44.66 28.70
N GLN A 103 -15.37 45.99 28.84
CA GLN A 103 -14.22 46.74 29.36
C GLN A 103 -13.93 46.57 30.87
N GLY A 104 -14.70 45.76 31.60
CA GLY A 104 -14.57 45.58 33.05
C GLY A 104 -14.71 44.14 33.54
N LEU A 105 -14.55 43.15 32.65
CA LEU A 105 -14.51 41.73 33.00
C LEU A 105 -13.08 41.27 33.35
#